data_AF-U9U934-F1
#
_entry.id   AF-U9U934-F1
#
_cell.length_a   1.000
_cell.length_b   1.000
_cell.length_c   1.000
_cell.angle_alpha   90.00
_cell.angle_beta   90.00
_cell.angle_gamma   90.00
#
_symmetry.space_group_name_H-M   'P 1'
#
loop_
_entity.id
_entity.type
_entity.pdbx_description
1 polymer ?
#
loop_
_entity_poly.entity_id
_entity_poly.type
_entity_poly.pdbx_seq_one_letter_code
_entity_poly.pdbx_strand_id
1 'polypeptide(L)'
;NVHPLTILRLKKKYDETGTVQNKLLKGQLCLLTEKDKRKIVHKIMVNECSTAVDVQKSLKVNEKIEISANTIRRTLKRNGLNSRVKDGESLNDRYMKLMVKFEGRSIFIWECFIYLSVGYLIQIEEGLDGDLYRQILNDEFLNTLEFYELNAQDIIFQQDNDLKHTAKLT
;
A
#
# COMPACT_ATOMS: atom_id res chain seq x y z
N ASN A 1 -4.16 37.90 -45.08
CA ASN A 1 -5.37 37.70 -45.89
C ASN A 1 -6.39 36.86 -45.15
N VAL A 2 -7.33 37.49 -44.47
CA VAL A 2 -8.53 36.81 -43.95
C VAL A 2 -9.57 36.83 -45.06
N HIS A 3 -10.24 35.69 -45.30
CA HIS A 3 -11.23 35.61 -46.37
C HIS A 3 -12.40 36.59 -46.10
N PRO A 4 -12.87 37.37 -47.11
CA PRO A 4 -13.93 38.38 -46.92
C PRO A 4 -15.21 37.86 -46.25
N LEU A 5 -15.60 36.60 -46.56
CA LEU A 5 -16.72 35.91 -45.90
C LEU A 5 -16.56 35.79 -44.38
N THR A 6 -15.34 35.61 -43.88
CA THR A 6 -15.08 35.51 -42.45
C THR A 6 -15.37 36.83 -41.75
N ILE A 7 -15.03 37.96 -42.39
CA ILE A 7 -15.32 39.31 -41.87
C ILE A 7 -16.83 39.52 -41.79
N LEU A 8 -17.58 39.15 -42.85
CA LEU A 8 -19.04 39.25 -42.86
C LEU A 8 -19.70 38.37 -41.79
N ARG A 9 -19.21 37.14 -41.59
CA ARG A 9 -19.70 36.22 -40.54
C ARG A 9 -19.45 36.77 -39.13
N LEU A 10 -18.28 37.37 -38.89
CA LEU A 10 -17.95 37.98 -37.60
C LEU A 10 -18.81 39.21 -37.31
N LYS A 11 -19.06 40.05 -38.32
CA LYS A 11 -19.95 41.21 -38.19
C LYS A 11 -21.38 40.77 -37.84
N LYS A 12 -21.96 39.84 -38.60
CA LYS A 12 -23.28 39.27 -38.32
C LYS A 12 -23.37 38.66 -36.90
N LYS A 13 -22.34 37.92 -36.48
CA LYS A 13 -22.26 37.34 -35.14
C LYS A 13 -22.22 38.42 -34.05
N TYR A 14 -21.48 39.50 -34.27
CA TYR A 14 -21.41 40.62 -33.33
C TYR A 14 -22.75 41.36 -33.22
N ASP A 15 -23.42 41.60 -34.35
CA ASP A 15 -24.75 42.24 -34.37
C ASP A 15 -25.79 41.40 -33.60
N GLU A 16 -25.70 40.06 -33.64
CA GLU A 16 -26.63 39.16 -32.95
C GLU A 16 -26.31 38.89 -31.47
N THR A 17 -25.03 38.76 -31.10
CA THR A 17 -24.62 38.31 -29.76
C THR A 17 -23.86 39.34 -28.94
N GLY A 18 -23.49 40.48 -29.53
CA GLY A 18 -22.66 41.51 -28.90
C GLY A 18 -21.22 41.07 -28.64
N THR A 19 -20.80 39.88 -29.10
CA THR A 19 -19.44 39.36 -28.85
C THR A 19 -18.84 38.73 -30.11
N VAL A 20 -17.55 39.00 -30.32
CA VAL A 20 -16.75 38.35 -31.37
C VAL A 20 -16.16 37.01 -30.87
N GLN A 21 -16.11 36.82 -29.54
CA GLN A 21 -15.51 35.66 -28.88
C GLN A 21 -16.18 34.35 -29.29
N ASN A 22 -15.39 33.30 -29.47
CA ASN A 22 -15.93 31.99 -29.82
C ASN A 22 -16.78 31.44 -28.68
N LYS A 23 -17.95 30.89 -29.02
CA LYS A 23 -18.76 30.15 -28.05
C LYS A 23 -17.95 28.91 -27.63
N LEU A 24 -17.98 28.60 -26.34
CA LEU A 24 -17.44 27.34 -25.83
C LEU A 24 -18.04 26.18 -26.62
N LEU A 25 -17.18 25.36 -27.22
CA LEU A 25 -17.61 24.17 -27.93
C LEU A 25 -18.31 23.25 -26.92
N LYS A 26 -19.50 22.78 -27.27
CA LYS A 26 -20.17 21.73 -26.48
C LYS A 26 -19.31 20.48 -26.57
N GLY A 27 -18.74 20.06 -25.45
CA GLY A 27 -17.90 18.86 -25.40
C GLY A 27 -18.67 17.61 -25.85
N GLN A 28 -17.92 16.57 -26.20
CA GLN A 28 -18.47 15.27 -26.56
C GLN A 28 -19.42 14.75 -25.47
N LEU A 29 -20.56 14.18 -25.87
CA LEU A 29 -21.53 13.61 -24.95
C LEU A 29 -20.84 12.53 -24.08
N CYS A 30 -20.86 12.73 -22.77
CA CYS A 30 -20.37 11.73 -21.83
C CYS A 30 -21.37 10.58 -21.78
N LEU A 31 -20.90 9.34 -21.98
CA LEU A 31 -21.70 8.11 -21.84
C LEU A 31 -22.32 7.95 -20.43
N LEU A 32 -21.78 8.63 -19.42
CA LEU A 32 -22.25 8.62 -18.05
C LEU A 32 -23.15 9.81 -17.74
N THR A 33 -24.34 9.55 -17.22
CA THR A 33 -25.23 10.56 -16.64
C THR A 33 -24.70 10.99 -15.27
N GLU A 34 -25.11 12.17 -14.79
CA GLU A 34 -24.78 12.63 -13.43
C GLU A 34 -25.24 11.66 -12.34
N LYS A 35 -26.36 10.97 -12.55
CA LYS A 35 -26.86 9.94 -11.64
C LYS A 35 -25.88 8.78 -11.50
N ASP A 36 -25.31 8.32 -12.62
CA ASP A 36 -24.39 7.18 -12.66
C ASP A 36 -23.07 7.54 -12.00
N LYS A 37 -22.59 8.78 -12.22
CA LYS A 37 -21.39 9.31 -11.55
C LYS A 37 -21.57 9.34 -10.03
N ARG A 38 -22.72 9.83 -9.54
CA ARG A 38 -23.02 9.86 -8.11
C ARG A 38 -23.10 8.46 -7.52
N LYS A 39 -23.71 7.50 -8.22
CA LYS A 39 -23.75 6.10 -7.79
C LYS A 39 -22.36 5.47 -7.69
N ILE A 40 -21.50 5.69 -8.69
CA ILE A 40 -20.11 5.21 -8.69
C ILE A 40 -19.37 5.70 -7.43
N VAL A 41 -19.51 6.99 -7.12
CA VAL A 41 -18.91 7.59 -5.92
C VAL A 41 -19.53 7.01 -4.65
N HIS A 42 -20.85 6.95 -4.58
CA HIS A 42 -21.58 6.46 -3.40
C HIS A 42 -21.23 5.01 -3.04
N LYS A 43 -21.13 4.11 -4.03
CA LYS A 43 -20.75 2.70 -3.79
C LYS A 43 -19.39 2.56 -3.11
N ILE A 44 -18.45 3.45 -3.43
CA ILE A 44 -17.13 3.48 -2.78
C ILE A 44 -17.24 4.10 -1.39
N MET A 45 -17.99 5.20 -1.23
CA MET A 45 -18.14 5.86 0.07
C MET A 45 -18.87 5.00 1.11
N VAL A 46 -19.80 4.14 0.68
CA VAL A 46 -20.52 3.18 1.55
C VAL A 46 -19.74 1.87 1.75
N ASN A 47 -18.51 1.77 1.21
CA ASN A 47 -17.67 0.57 1.25
C ASN A 47 -18.32 -0.68 0.61
N GLU A 48 -19.32 -0.53 -0.27
CA GLU A 48 -19.86 -1.65 -1.06
C GLU A 48 -18.84 -2.15 -2.10
N CYS A 49 -17.95 -1.26 -2.55
CA CYS A 49 -16.92 -1.56 -3.54
C CYS A 49 -15.58 -0.98 -3.10
N SER A 50 -14.52 -1.78 -3.21
CA SER A 50 -13.16 -1.35 -2.85
C SER A 50 -12.33 -0.91 -4.05
N THR A 51 -12.58 -1.49 -5.23
CA THR A 51 -11.83 -1.16 -6.45
C THR A 51 -12.73 -0.69 -7.58
N ALA A 52 -12.15 0.04 -8.54
CA ALA A 52 -12.85 0.48 -9.75
C ALA A 52 -13.36 -0.71 -10.61
N VAL A 53 -12.74 -1.89 -10.49
CA VAL A 53 -13.16 -3.11 -11.19
C VAL A 53 -14.41 -3.69 -10.53
N ASP A 54 -14.52 -3.63 -9.20
CA ASP A 54 -15.71 -4.08 -8.48
C ASP A 54 -16.92 -3.21 -8.83
N VAL A 55 -16.71 -1.89 -8.89
CA VAL A 55 -17.74 -0.95 -9.36
C VAL A 55 -18.18 -1.30 -10.78
N GLN A 56 -17.24 -1.61 -11.68
CA GLN A 56 -17.55 -2.01 -13.05
C GLN A 56 -18.45 -3.25 -13.09
N LYS A 57 -18.12 -4.29 -12.32
CA LYS A 57 -18.91 -5.52 -12.22
C LYS A 57 -20.31 -5.22 -11.68
N SER A 58 -20.42 -4.41 -10.61
CA SER A 58 -21.69 -4.04 -10.00
C SER A 58 -22.61 -3.28 -10.99
N LEU A 59 -22.04 -2.37 -11.79
CA LEU A 59 -22.80 -1.64 -12.81
C LEU A 59 -23.23 -2.51 -13.98
N LYS A 60 -22.37 -3.45 -14.41
CA LYS A 60 -22.70 -4.40 -15.48
C LYS A 60 -23.86 -5.32 -15.08
N VAL A 61 -23.90 -5.77 -13.82
CA VAL A 61 -24.96 -6.64 -13.29
C VAL A 61 -26.27 -5.88 -13.08
N ASN A 62 -26.24 -4.71 -12.43
CA ASN A 62 -27.47 -4.03 -12.00
C ASN A 62 -28.10 -3.16 -13.09
N GLU A 63 -27.30 -2.55 -13.95
CA GLU A 63 -27.76 -1.49 -14.86
C GLU A 63 -27.54 -1.82 -16.34
N LYS A 64 -26.88 -2.96 -16.64
CA LYS A 64 -26.49 -3.38 -18.00
C LYS A 64 -25.66 -2.33 -18.75
N ILE A 65 -25.01 -1.40 -18.04
CA ILE A 65 -24.16 -0.37 -18.65
C ILE A 65 -22.73 -0.93 -18.74
N GLU A 66 -22.24 -1.11 -19.96
CA GLU A 66 -20.89 -1.60 -20.20
C GLU A 66 -19.89 -0.43 -20.27
N ILE A 67 -19.16 -0.23 -19.17
CA ILE A 67 -18.21 0.87 -19.00
C ILE A 67 -16.83 0.27 -18.75
N SER A 68 -15.76 0.94 -19.22
CA SER A 68 -14.39 0.54 -18.87
C SER A 68 -14.02 0.92 -17.43
N ALA A 69 -13.20 0.11 -16.77
CA ALA A 69 -12.64 0.46 -15.46
C ALA A 69 -11.90 1.81 -15.46
N ASN A 70 -11.31 2.21 -16.60
CA ASN A 70 -10.63 3.51 -16.74
C ASN A 70 -11.61 4.69 -16.70
N THR A 71 -12.80 4.55 -17.28
CA THR A 71 -13.85 5.56 -17.19
C THR A 71 -14.26 5.77 -15.74
N ILE A 72 -14.40 4.68 -14.97
CA ILE A 72 -14.69 4.73 -13.54
C ILE A 72 -13.57 5.43 -12.78
N ARG A 73 -12.30 5.06 -13.02
CA ARG A 73 -11.14 5.73 -12.41
C ARG A 73 -11.10 7.23 -12.70
N ARG A 74 -11.38 7.65 -13.95
CA ARG A 74 -11.44 9.06 -14.33
C ARG A 74 -12.58 9.80 -13.60
N THR A 75 -13.75 9.16 -13.48
CA THR A 75 -14.89 9.73 -12.74
C THR A 75 -14.55 9.89 -11.26
N LEU A 76 -13.93 8.90 -10.63
CA LEU A 76 -13.51 8.96 -9.22
C LEU A 76 -12.49 10.08 -8.98
N LYS A 77 -11.46 10.19 -9.84
CA LYS A 77 -10.46 11.26 -9.76
C LYS A 77 -11.07 12.66 -9.92
N ARG A 78 -12.03 12.84 -10.84
CA ARG A 78 -12.77 14.10 -10.99
C ARG A 78 -13.58 14.49 -9.75
N ASN A 79 -13.95 13.51 -8.93
CA ASN A 79 -14.66 13.72 -7.66
C ASN A 79 -13.70 13.76 -6.46
N GLY A 80 -12.38 13.90 -6.69
CA GLY A 80 -11.38 14.00 -5.62
C GLY A 80 -11.01 12.67 -4.95
N LEU A 81 -11.52 11.54 -5.44
CA LEU A 81 -11.17 10.22 -4.91
C LEU A 81 -9.91 9.69 -5.59
N ASN A 82 -8.82 9.61 -4.82
CA ASN A 82 -7.54 9.09 -5.26
C ASN A 82 -7.36 7.63 -4.81
N SER A 83 -6.64 6.86 -5.62
CA SER A 83 -6.30 5.48 -5.29
C SER A 83 -5.11 5.41 -4.35
N ARG A 84 -5.20 4.54 -3.34
CA ARG A 84 -4.07 4.15 -2.49
C ARG A 84 -3.96 2.62 -2.51
N VAL A 85 -2.75 2.09 -2.41
CA VAL A 85 -2.54 0.66 -2.14
C VAL A 85 -2.99 0.42 -0.71
N LYS A 86 -3.82 -0.61 -0.48
CA LYS A 86 -4.16 -1.01 0.88
C LYS A 86 -2.88 -1.54 1.53
N ASP A 87 -2.52 -0.97 2.68
CA ASP A 87 -1.52 -1.58 3.55
C ASP A 87 -2.08 -2.94 3.98
N GLY A 88 -1.24 -3.98 3.96
CA GLY A 88 -1.68 -5.35 4.21
C GLY A 88 -2.44 -5.43 5.53
N GLU A 89 -3.70 -5.86 5.47
CA GLU A 89 -4.50 -6.19 6.66
C GLU A 89 -3.73 -7.24 7.48
N SER A 90 -3.82 -7.17 8.82
CA SER A 90 -3.18 -8.12 9.73
C SER A 90 -3.46 -9.56 9.27
N LEU A 91 -2.40 -10.27 8.88
CA LEU A 91 -2.50 -11.55 8.20
C LEU A 91 -3.16 -12.58 9.11
N ASN A 92 -4.17 -13.27 8.57
CA ASN A 92 -4.70 -14.50 9.17
C ASN A 92 -3.55 -15.52 9.26
N ASP A 93 -3.38 -16.13 10.43
CA ASP A 93 -2.27 -17.03 10.79
C ASP A 93 -1.98 -18.13 9.75
N ARG A 94 -2.99 -18.49 8.95
CA ARG A 94 -2.92 -19.48 7.85
C ARG A 94 -2.15 -19.04 6.59
N TYR A 95 -1.82 -17.76 6.44
CA TYR A 95 -1.15 -17.20 5.25
C TYR A 95 0.18 -16.51 5.54
N MET A 96 0.78 -16.78 6.70
CA MET A 96 2.21 -16.54 6.88
C MET A 96 2.95 -17.34 5.80
N LYS A 97 3.43 -16.64 4.77
CA LYS A 97 4.20 -17.23 3.69
C LYS A 97 5.47 -17.77 4.34
N LEU A 98 5.59 -19.10 4.41
CA LEU A 98 6.86 -19.76 4.74
C LEU A 98 7.98 -19.04 3.99
N MET A 99 8.98 -18.64 4.75
CA MET A 99 10.25 -18.05 4.32
C MET A 99 10.56 -18.35 2.85
N VAL A 100 10.62 -17.31 2.02
CA VAL A 100 11.01 -17.46 0.61
C VAL A 100 12.46 -17.97 0.60
N LYS A 101 12.65 -19.26 0.30
CA LYS A 101 13.98 -19.84 0.10
C LYS A 101 14.54 -19.27 -1.20
N PHE A 102 15.41 -18.27 -1.09
CA PHE A 102 16.26 -17.86 -2.20
C PHE A 102 17.41 -18.87 -2.33
N GLU A 103 17.78 -19.25 -3.55
CA GLU A 103 18.99 -20.06 -3.87
C GLU A 103 20.31 -19.28 -3.64
N GLY A 104 20.32 -18.31 -2.71
CA GLY A 104 21.48 -17.55 -2.31
C GLY A 104 22.04 -18.07 -0.98
N ARG A 105 23.33 -17.77 -0.70
CA ARG A 105 23.89 -17.92 0.66
C ARG A 105 23.09 -17.03 1.62
N SER A 106 22.44 -17.63 2.60
CA SER A 106 21.81 -16.92 3.71
C SER A 106 22.86 -16.64 4.79
N ILE A 107 22.84 -15.44 5.36
CA ILE A 107 23.64 -15.10 6.53
C ILE A 107 22.69 -15.16 7.72
N PHE A 108 23.01 -16.00 8.71
CA PHE A 108 22.31 -16.02 9.99
C PHE A 108 23.11 -15.18 10.97
N ILE A 109 22.43 -14.32 11.72
CA ILE A 109 23.05 -13.41 12.68
C ILE A 109 22.25 -13.43 13.97
N TRP A 110 22.94 -13.35 15.10
CA TRP A 110 22.36 -13.11 16.40
C TRP A 110 22.91 -11.79 16.97
N GLU A 111 22.02 -10.99 17.56
CA GLU A 111 22.34 -9.75 18.25
C GLU A 111 21.32 -9.56 19.38
N CYS A 112 21.74 -8.94 20.49
CA CYS A 112 20.83 -8.48 21.52
C CYS A 112 20.77 -6.95 21.56
N PHE A 113 19.59 -6.41 21.85
CA PHE A 113 19.38 -4.97 22.03
C PHE A 113 19.05 -4.69 23.49
N ILE A 114 19.73 -3.72 24.09
CA ILE A 114 19.44 -3.24 25.44
C ILE A 114 18.94 -1.80 25.36
N TYR A 115 18.33 -1.31 26.45
CA TYR A 115 17.78 0.05 26.47
C TYR A 115 18.85 1.14 26.31
N LEU A 116 20.12 0.82 26.58
CA LEU A 116 21.25 1.74 26.44
C LEU A 116 21.80 1.78 25.00
N SER A 117 21.87 0.64 24.32
CA SER A 117 22.55 0.48 23.02
C SER A 117 22.36 -0.94 22.45
N VAL A 118 23.08 -1.25 21.37
CA VAL A 118 23.26 -2.58 20.81
C VAL A 118 24.29 -3.40 21.59
N GLY A 119 24.05 -4.71 21.70
CA GLY A 119 24.99 -5.69 22.23
C GLY A 119 25.91 -6.26 21.15
N TYR A 120 26.57 -7.37 21.47
CA TYR A 120 27.46 -8.03 20.52
C TYR A 120 26.70 -8.71 19.36
N LEU A 121 27.28 -8.62 18.17
CA LEU A 121 26.78 -9.17 16.91
C LEU A 121 27.57 -10.42 16.52
N ILE A 122 26.88 -11.53 16.25
CA ILE A 122 27.50 -12.81 15.93
C ILE A 122 26.92 -13.34 14.62
N GLN A 123 27.79 -13.72 13.70
CA GLN A 123 27.39 -14.49 12.52
C GLN A 123 27.34 -15.97 12.85
N ILE A 124 26.22 -16.61 12.53
CA ILE A 124 26.00 -18.06 12.64
C ILE A 124 26.18 -18.67 11.24
N GLU A 125 27.09 -19.63 11.11
CA GLU A 125 27.46 -20.19 9.81
C GLU A 125 26.46 -21.22 9.28
N GLU A 126 25.91 -22.06 10.15
CA GLU A 126 25.01 -23.16 9.75
C GLU A 126 23.58 -22.90 10.24
N GLY A 127 23.34 -23.04 11.54
CA GLY A 127 22.03 -22.90 12.15
C GLY A 127 22.13 -22.75 13.66
N LEU A 128 21.05 -22.31 14.29
CA LEU A 128 20.99 -22.12 15.73
C LEU A 128 20.34 -23.33 16.39
N ASP A 129 21.12 -24.14 17.10
CA ASP A 129 20.62 -25.16 18.01
C ASP A 129 20.58 -24.66 19.47
N GLY A 130 20.04 -25.46 20.39
CA GLY A 130 19.91 -25.07 21.79
C GLY A 130 21.26 -24.95 22.53
N ASP A 131 22.28 -25.70 22.11
CA ASP A 131 23.60 -25.69 22.72
C ASP A 131 24.39 -24.45 22.34
N LEU A 132 24.43 -24.15 21.05
CA LEU A 132 24.99 -22.92 20.49
C LEU A 132 24.24 -21.71 21.02
N TYR A 133 22.91 -21.78 21.14
CA TYR A 133 22.14 -20.69 21.73
C TYR A 133 22.56 -20.39 23.17
N ARG A 134 22.76 -21.44 23.99
CA ARG A 134 23.27 -21.27 25.35
C ARG A 134 24.69 -20.72 25.39
N GLN A 135 25.57 -21.15 24.48
CA GLN A 135 26.92 -20.60 24.37
C GLN A 135 26.86 -19.10 24.08
N ILE A 136 26.06 -18.69 23.09
CA ILE A 136 25.83 -17.28 22.76
C ILE A 136 25.31 -16.49 23.97
N LEU A 137 24.37 -17.06 24.74
CA LEU A 137 23.88 -16.38 25.94
C LEU A 137 24.97 -16.22 27.01
N ASN A 138 25.80 -17.24 27.23
CA ASN A 138 26.86 -17.16 28.24
C ASN A 138 28.01 -16.26 27.81
N ASP A 139 28.42 -16.32 26.55
CA ASP A 139 29.65 -15.68 26.08
C ASP A 139 29.38 -14.27 25.56
N GLU A 140 28.21 -13.97 25.03
CA GLU A 140 28.02 -12.73 24.26
C GLU A 140 26.94 -11.85 24.91
N PHE A 141 25.84 -12.47 25.37
CA PHE A 141 24.84 -11.74 26.15
C PHE A 141 25.36 -11.35 27.52
N LEU A 142 25.94 -12.27 28.32
CA LEU A 142 26.48 -11.90 29.63
C LEU A 142 27.66 -10.93 29.53
N ASN A 143 28.53 -11.06 28.52
CA ASN A 143 29.58 -10.08 28.27
C ASN A 143 29.01 -8.71 27.90
N THR A 144 27.90 -8.66 27.15
CA THR A 144 27.18 -7.40 26.91
C THR A 144 26.70 -6.81 28.25
N LEU A 145 26.10 -7.61 29.13
CA LEU A 145 25.64 -7.12 30.43
C LEU A 145 26.80 -6.61 31.30
N GLU A 146 27.92 -7.33 31.34
CA GLU A 146 29.11 -6.92 32.07
C GLU A 146 29.67 -5.60 31.52
N PHE A 147 29.78 -5.46 30.20
CA PHE A 147 30.26 -4.25 29.55
C PHE A 147 29.42 -3.00 29.90
N TYR A 148 28.10 -3.17 29.99
CA TYR A 148 27.17 -2.10 30.36
C TYR A 148 26.87 -2.02 31.87
N GLU A 149 27.60 -2.79 32.69
CA GLU A 149 27.43 -2.87 34.16
C GLU A 149 25.98 -3.19 34.60
N LEU A 150 25.30 -4.03 33.81
CA LEU A 150 23.93 -4.47 34.06
C LEU A 150 23.90 -5.79 34.85
N ASN A 151 23.02 -5.86 35.83
CA ASN A 151 22.76 -7.10 36.56
C ASN A 151 21.66 -7.91 35.85
N ALA A 152 21.94 -9.18 35.57
CA ALA A 152 20.99 -10.10 34.97
C ALA A 152 19.68 -10.28 35.78
N GLN A 153 19.70 -10.02 37.09
CA GLN A 153 18.51 -10.11 37.95
C GLN A 153 17.56 -8.92 37.80
N ASP A 154 18.06 -7.78 37.30
CA ASP A 154 17.32 -6.51 37.23
C ASP A 154 16.79 -6.22 35.81
N ILE A 155 17.00 -7.16 34.87
CA ILE A 155 16.59 -7.01 33.47
C ILE A 155 15.45 -7.95 33.10
N ILE A 156 14.67 -7.53 32.11
CA ILE A 156 13.67 -8.37 31.45
C ILE A 156 14.28 -8.84 30.12
N PHE A 157 14.53 -10.14 30.00
CA PHE A 157 15.02 -10.73 28.75
C PHE A 157 13.84 -11.14 27.87
N GLN A 158 13.72 -10.52 26.69
CA GLN A 158 12.66 -10.79 25.72
C GLN A 158 13.23 -11.46 24.47
N GLN A 159 12.62 -12.58 24.09
CA GLN A 159 12.97 -13.38 22.91
C GLN A 159 11.68 -13.94 22.28
N ASP A 160 11.76 -14.49 21.06
CA ASP A 160 10.63 -15.20 20.47
C ASP A 160 10.45 -16.61 21.09
N ASN A 161 9.31 -17.25 20.84
CA ASN A 161 8.98 -18.57 21.39
C ASN A 161 9.48 -19.73 20.50
N ASP A 162 10.60 -19.58 19.81
CA ASP A 162 11.15 -20.68 19.00
C ASP A 162 11.57 -21.86 19.89
N LEU A 163 11.36 -23.08 19.39
CA LEU A 163 11.69 -24.33 20.06
C LEU A 163 13.15 -24.35 20.56
N LYS A 164 14.07 -23.76 19.79
CA LYS A 164 15.50 -23.68 20.16
C LYS A 164 15.77 -22.85 21.44
N HIS A 165 14.93 -21.86 21.74
CA HIS A 165 15.05 -21.03 22.96
C HIS A 165 14.42 -21.67 24.19
N THR A 166 13.63 -22.73 23.99
CA THR A 166 12.95 -23.48 25.06
C THR A 166 13.51 -24.90 25.25
N ALA A 167 14.59 -25.22 24.54
CA ALA A 167 15.22 -26.53 24.59
C ALA A 167 15.68 -26.84 26.02
N LYS A 168 15.19 -27.96 26.56
CA LYS A 168 15.67 -28.50 27.84
C LYS A 168 16.88 -29.36 27.55
N LEU A 169 18.01 -29.02 28.15
CA LEU A 169 19.18 -29.86 28.12
C LEU A 169 18.97 -31.11 29.00
N THR A 170 19.22 -32.26 28.42
CA THR A 170 19.38 -33.56 29.12
C THR A 170 20.75 -33.69 29.76
#